data_AF-A0A534G6X5-F1
#
_entry.id   AF-A0A534G6X5-F1
#
_cell.length_a   1.000
_cell.length_b   1.000
_cell.length_c   1.000
_cell.angle_alpha   90.00
_cell.angle_beta   90.00
_cell.angle_gamma   90.00
#
_symmetry.space_group_name_H-M   'P 1'
#
loop_
_entity.id
_entity.type
_entity.pdbx_description
1 polymer ?
#
loop_
_entity_poly.entity_id
_entity_poly.type
_entity_poly.pdbx_seq_one_letter_code
_entity_poly.pdbx_strand_id
1 'polypeptide(L)'
;MKESEKEILALAAAGTAGYIRDSAGSADVVRVLEHVMCDELPCSPRAAALLYRHVALLSQGGRAPSASRQVCAMPLSKRELQIAYLLDRGLSNKEIGRQLGIEPATVKNHVHNMCDKLKVHRRGEVAARIRALLRTGASWPARAPDTSPALQAN
;
A
#
# COMPACT_ATOMS: atom_id res chain seq x y z
N MET A 1 2.23 -19.68 19.35
CA MET A 1 2.40 -18.34 18.74
C MET A 1 1.31 -18.14 17.67
N LYS A 2 0.77 -16.92 17.45
CA LYS A 2 -0.28 -16.68 16.43
C LYS A 2 0.33 -16.73 15.02
N GLU A 3 -0.33 -17.41 14.09
CA GLU A 3 0.02 -17.42 12.67
C GLU A 3 0.08 -15.98 12.11
N SER A 4 1.29 -15.53 11.72
CA SER A 4 1.49 -14.22 11.12
C SER A 4 1.21 -14.27 9.62
N GLU A 5 0.30 -13.42 9.15
CA GLU A 5 -0.06 -13.33 7.72
C GLU A 5 1.16 -13.06 6.82
N LYS A 6 2.08 -12.21 7.29
CA LYS A 6 3.29 -11.86 6.53
C LYS A 6 4.22 -13.07 6.35
N GLU A 7 4.31 -13.94 7.34
CA GLU A 7 5.17 -15.13 7.30
C GLU A 7 4.60 -16.19 6.37
N ILE A 8 3.28 -16.45 6.46
CA ILE A 8 2.60 -17.42 5.58
C ILE A 8 2.74 -17.00 4.11
N LEU A 9 2.54 -15.72 3.81
CA LEU A 9 2.68 -15.22 2.44
C LEU A 9 4.13 -15.28 1.94
N ALA A 10 5.11 -15.01 2.81
CA ALA A 10 6.52 -15.12 2.44
C ALA A 10 6.93 -16.56 2.12
N LEU A 11 6.48 -17.52 2.92
CA LEU A 11 6.72 -18.95 2.67
C LEU A 11 6.09 -19.40 1.35
N ALA A 12 4.81 -19.07 1.14
CA ALA A 12 4.14 -19.41 -0.11
C ALA A 12 4.80 -18.77 -1.35
N ALA A 13 5.23 -17.51 -1.26
CA ALA A 13 5.93 -16.82 -2.34
C ALA A 13 7.31 -17.42 -2.63
N ALA A 14 7.96 -18.04 -1.64
CA ALA A 14 9.21 -18.77 -1.82
C ALA A 14 9.01 -20.14 -2.51
N GLY A 15 7.77 -20.54 -2.81
CA GLY A 15 7.44 -21.79 -3.48
C GLY A 15 7.48 -23.01 -2.55
N THR A 16 7.30 -22.81 -1.24
CA THR A 16 7.27 -23.92 -0.29
C THR A 16 6.04 -24.80 -0.50
N ALA A 17 6.22 -26.12 -0.47
CA ALA A 17 5.13 -27.09 -0.56
C ALA A 17 4.34 -27.26 0.77
N GLY A 18 4.78 -26.63 1.87
CA GLY A 18 4.13 -26.71 3.17
C GLY A 18 4.88 -25.93 4.25
N TYR A 19 4.24 -25.75 5.40
CA TYR A 19 4.87 -25.18 6.59
C TYR A 19 4.39 -25.89 7.85
N ILE A 20 5.23 -25.84 8.88
CA ILE A 20 4.97 -26.48 10.18
C ILE A 20 5.20 -25.45 11.27
N ARG A 21 4.38 -25.48 12.33
CA ARG A 21 4.58 -24.62 13.50
C ARG A 21 5.76 -25.11 14.32
N ASP A 22 6.47 -24.19 14.96
CA ASP A 22 7.51 -24.48 15.95
C ASP A 22 7.04 -25.39 17.09
N SER A 23 5.73 -25.39 17.38
CA SER A 23 5.08 -26.21 18.39
C SER A 23 4.60 -27.58 17.90
N ALA A 24 4.89 -27.97 16.65
CA ALA A 24 4.38 -29.20 16.07
C ALA A 24 5.21 -30.42 16.51
N GLY A 25 4.54 -31.57 16.65
CA GLY A 25 5.21 -32.83 17.00
C GLY A 25 5.88 -33.47 15.78
N SER A 26 6.75 -34.45 16.00
CA SER A 26 7.38 -35.24 14.93
C SER A 26 6.35 -35.91 14.00
N ALA A 27 5.21 -36.33 14.53
CA ALA A 27 4.11 -36.89 13.74
C ALA A 27 3.50 -35.89 12.75
N ASP A 28 3.48 -34.59 13.08
CA ASP A 28 2.98 -33.56 12.16
C ASP A 28 3.92 -33.38 10.97
N VAL A 29 5.23 -33.56 11.18
CA VAL A 29 6.23 -33.51 10.10
C VAL A 29 6.01 -34.64 9.10
N VAL A 30 5.86 -35.87 9.60
CA VAL A 30 5.57 -37.04 8.75
C VAL A 30 4.29 -36.81 7.97
N ARG A 31 3.21 -36.36 8.62
CA ARG A 31 1.95 -36.06 7.95
C ARG A 31 2.07 -35.00 6.87
N VAL A 32 2.79 -33.91 7.12
CA VAL A 32 2.99 -32.87 6.09
C VAL A 32 3.79 -33.42 4.91
N LEU A 33 4.81 -34.24 5.18
CA LEU A 33 5.59 -34.88 4.13
C LEU A 33 4.73 -35.80 3.26
N GLU A 34 3.88 -36.63 3.86
CA GLU A 34 2.96 -37.53 3.15
C GLU A 34 2.01 -36.75 2.23
N HIS A 35 1.41 -35.66 2.70
CA HIS A 35 0.55 -34.82 1.87
C HIS A 35 1.33 -34.14 0.73
N VAL A 36 2.53 -33.63 1.00
CA VAL A 36 3.38 -33.00 -0.04
C VAL A 36 3.74 -34.00 -1.13
N MET A 37 3.97 -35.27 -0.78
CA MET A 37 4.23 -36.33 -1.76
C MET A 37 3.01 -36.62 -2.65
N CYS A 38 1.81 -36.22 -2.24
CA CYS A 38 0.56 -36.30 -3.00
C CYS A 38 0.18 -34.96 -3.67
N ASP A 39 1.09 -33.99 -3.75
CA ASP A 39 0.84 -32.61 -4.22
C ASP A 39 -0.27 -31.88 -3.41
N GLU A 40 -0.49 -32.30 -2.17
CA GLU A 40 -1.44 -31.68 -1.25
C GLU A 40 -0.75 -30.71 -0.29
N LEU A 41 -1.37 -29.54 -0.11
CA LEU A 41 -0.92 -28.53 0.86
C LEU A 41 -1.83 -28.55 2.11
N PRO A 42 -1.42 -29.24 3.19
CA PRO A 42 -2.15 -29.19 4.45
C PRO A 42 -1.97 -27.79 5.07
N CYS A 43 -3.06 -27.04 5.17
CA CYS A 43 -3.04 -25.70 5.77
C CYS A 43 -4.31 -25.44 6.59
N SER A 44 -4.26 -24.45 7.48
CA SER A 44 -5.45 -24.03 8.23
C SER A 44 -6.44 -23.31 7.30
N PRO A 45 -7.76 -23.32 7.59
CA PRO A 45 -8.74 -22.56 6.80
C PRO A 45 -8.39 -21.06 6.68
N ARG A 46 -7.76 -20.50 7.72
CA ARG A 46 -7.27 -19.12 7.73
C ARG A 46 -6.13 -18.92 6.73
N ALA A 47 -5.14 -19.80 6.71
CA ALA A 47 -4.03 -19.75 5.76
C ALA A 47 -4.53 -19.90 4.32
N ALA A 48 -5.43 -20.85 4.06
CA ALA A 48 -6.07 -21.03 2.76
C ALA A 48 -6.76 -19.73 2.28
N ALA A 49 -7.58 -19.11 3.13
CA ALA A 49 -8.27 -17.85 2.79
C ALA A 49 -7.29 -16.71 2.46
N LEU A 50 -6.17 -16.60 3.18
CA LEU A 50 -5.12 -15.63 2.91
C LEU A 50 -4.45 -15.88 1.55
N LEU A 51 -4.10 -17.13 1.26
CA LEU A 51 -3.49 -17.52 -0.01
C LEU A 51 -4.42 -17.26 -1.20
N TYR A 52 -5.70 -17.64 -1.10
CA TYR A 52 -6.69 -17.35 -2.16
C TYR A 52 -6.85 -15.85 -2.40
N ARG A 53 -6.89 -15.04 -1.33
CA ARG A 53 -6.94 -13.58 -1.47
C ARG A 53 -5.70 -13.05 -2.19
N HIS A 54 -4.53 -13.60 -1.87
CA HIS A 54 -3.28 -13.18 -2.51
C HIS A 54 -3.23 -13.58 -4.00
N VAL A 55 -3.64 -14.81 -4.32
CA VAL A 55 -3.77 -15.28 -5.71
C VAL A 55 -4.75 -14.40 -6.48
N ALA A 56 -5.90 -14.04 -5.91
CA ALA A 56 -6.85 -13.15 -6.56
C ALA A 56 -6.25 -11.77 -6.88
N LEU A 57 -5.37 -11.24 -6.02
CA LEU A 57 -4.63 -10.00 -6.30
C LEU A 57 -3.64 -10.15 -7.46
N LEU A 58 -2.96 -11.30 -7.55
CA LEU A 58 -2.03 -11.62 -8.64
C LEU A 58 -2.74 -11.89 -9.97
N SER A 59 -3.88 -12.58 -9.95
CA SER A 59 -4.67 -12.91 -11.14
C SER A 59 -5.33 -11.69 -11.77
N GLN A 60 -5.56 -10.62 -11.00
CA GLN A 60 -5.94 -9.32 -11.56
C GLN A 60 -4.77 -8.58 -12.23
N GLY A 61 -3.61 -9.23 -12.40
CA GLY A 61 -2.31 -8.61 -12.65
C GLY A 61 -1.42 -9.20 -13.76
N GLY A 62 -1.94 -9.95 -14.74
CA GLY A 62 -1.32 -10.03 -16.08
C GLY A 62 -1.39 -8.69 -16.84
N ARG A 63 -2.18 -7.76 -16.29
CA ARG A 63 -2.02 -6.33 -16.47
C ARG A 63 -1.20 -5.86 -15.30
N ALA A 64 0.12 -5.79 -15.47
CA ALA A 64 0.95 -5.07 -14.52
C ALA A 64 0.22 -3.75 -14.20
N PRO A 65 -0.06 -3.42 -12.93
CA PRO A 65 -0.52 -2.09 -12.64
C PRO A 65 0.65 -1.23 -13.11
N SER A 66 0.44 -0.49 -14.20
CA SER A 66 1.30 0.64 -14.50
C SER A 66 1.51 1.36 -13.17
N ALA A 67 2.74 1.78 -12.90
CA ALA A 67 3.19 2.43 -11.67
C ALA A 67 2.47 3.77 -11.37
N SER A 68 1.21 3.90 -11.76
CA SER A 68 0.31 5.03 -11.68
C SER A 68 -0.98 4.76 -10.91
N ARG A 69 -1.25 3.56 -10.35
CA ARG A 69 -2.52 3.36 -9.62
C ARG A 69 -2.58 2.46 -8.38
N GLN A 70 -1.46 2.12 -7.77
CA GLN A 70 -1.43 1.73 -6.35
C GLN A 70 -0.77 2.83 -5.52
N VAL A 71 -1.35 4.03 -5.59
CA VAL A 71 -1.41 4.83 -4.36
C VAL A 71 -2.25 3.97 -3.43
N CYS A 72 -1.64 3.39 -2.38
CA CYS A 72 -2.36 2.93 -1.19
C CYS A 72 -3.60 3.81 -1.04
N ALA A 73 -4.78 3.23 -0.78
CA ALA A 73 -6.06 3.94 -0.60
C ALA A 73 -5.96 5.03 0.48
N MET A 74 -5.24 6.10 0.17
CA MET A 74 -5.17 7.33 0.88
C MET A 74 -6.50 7.99 0.57
N PRO A 75 -7.19 8.54 1.56
CA PRO A 75 -8.43 9.28 1.34
C PRO A 75 -8.20 10.59 0.56
N LEU A 76 -7.11 10.72 -0.20
CA LEU A 76 -6.72 11.93 -0.89
C LEU A 76 -7.16 11.88 -2.36
N SER A 77 -7.71 12.99 -2.84
CA SER A 77 -7.98 13.19 -4.25
C SER A 77 -6.68 13.30 -5.06
N LYS A 78 -6.76 13.19 -6.39
CA LYS A 78 -5.61 13.39 -7.29
C LYS A 78 -4.96 14.76 -7.07
N ARG A 79 -5.77 15.80 -6.85
CA ARG A 79 -5.29 17.16 -6.62
C ARG A 79 -4.59 17.29 -5.27
N GLU A 80 -5.13 16.66 -4.24
CA GLU A 80 -4.51 16.60 -2.92
C GLU A 80 -3.18 15.86 -2.96
N LEU A 81 -3.05 14.78 -3.75
CA LEU A 81 -1.77 14.09 -3.95
C LEU A 81 -0.71 14.98 -4.63
N GLN A 82 -1.07 15.79 -5.62
CA GLN A 82 -0.16 16.76 -6.23
C GLN A 82 0.33 17.80 -5.23
N ILE A 83 -0.58 18.34 -4.42
CA ILE A 83 -0.24 19.34 -3.40
C ILE A 83 0.62 18.72 -2.31
N ALA A 84 0.27 17.51 -1.83
CA ALA A 84 1.05 16.77 -0.86
C ALA A 84 2.47 16.48 -1.35
N TYR A 85 2.65 16.14 -2.63
CA TYR A 85 3.96 15.96 -3.25
C TYR A 85 4.84 17.21 -3.16
N LEU A 86 4.26 18.38 -3.46
CA LEU A 86 5.00 19.64 -3.40
C LEU A 86 5.23 20.12 -1.97
N LEU A 87 4.31 19.84 -1.06
CA LEU A 87 4.49 20.08 0.38
C LEU A 87 5.63 19.25 0.97
N ASP A 88 5.74 17.98 0.58
CA ASP A 88 6.82 17.08 1.00
C ASP A 88 8.20 17.58 0.58
N ARG A 89 8.26 18.31 -0.55
CA ARG A 89 9.45 19.00 -1.06
C ARG A 89 9.71 20.37 -0.42
N GLY A 90 8.88 20.79 0.54
CA GLY A 90 9.08 22.03 1.29
C GLY A 90 8.52 23.29 0.63
N LEU A 91 7.75 23.19 -0.46
CA LEU A 91 7.22 24.37 -1.13
C LEU A 91 6.15 25.09 -0.28
N SER A 92 6.12 26.41 -0.38
CA SER A 92 5.07 27.26 0.18
C SER A 92 3.78 27.21 -0.64
N ASN A 93 2.64 27.60 -0.05
CA ASN A 93 1.37 27.63 -0.77
C ASN A 93 1.40 28.55 -2.00
N LYS A 94 2.22 29.61 -1.97
CA LYS A 94 2.42 30.51 -3.11
C LYS A 94 3.15 29.81 -4.26
N GLU A 95 4.21 29.07 -3.95
CA GLU A 95 4.98 28.32 -4.95
C GLU A 95 4.17 27.16 -5.53
N ILE A 96 3.44 26.45 -4.68
CA ILE A 96 2.51 25.38 -5.10
C ILE A 96 1.44 25.96 -6.02
N GLY A 97 0.84 27.09 -5.66
CA GLY A 97 -0.16 27.77 -6.49
C GLY A 97 0.39 28.13 -7.86
N ARG A 98 1.59 28.72 -7.91
CA ARG A 98 2.29 29.04 -9.16
C ARG A 98 2.55 27.81 -10.02
N GLN A 99 3.00 26.71 -9.42
CA GLN A 99 3.37 25.49 -10.14
C GLN A 99 2.14 24.73 -10.68
N LEU A 100 1.02 24.82 -9.97
CA LEU A 100 -0.21 24.10 -10.30
C LEU A 100 -1.28 24.97 -10.97
N GLY A 101 -0.99 26.25 -11.23
CA GLY A 101 -1.89 27.21 -11.88
C GLY A 101 -3.14 27.54 -11.06
N ILE A 102 -3.05 27.58 -9.73
CA ILE A 102 -4.18 27.88 -8.83
C ILE A 102 -3.82 28.94 -7.80
N GLU A 103 -4.83 29.57 -7.20
CA GLU A 103 -4.59 30.56 -6.16
C GLU A 103 -4.01 29.94 -4.88
N PRO A 104 -3.15 30.67 -4.15
CA PRO A 104 -2.62 30.23 -2.86
C PRO A 104 -3.72 29.94 -1.81
N ALA A 105 -4.87 30.61 -1.93
CA ALA A 105 -6.04 30.37 -1.09
C ALA A 105 -6.66 28.98 -1.35
N THR A 106 -6.77 28.58 -2.62
CA THR A 106 -7.21 27.22 -3.02
C THR A 106 -6.26 26.15 -2.48
N VAL A 107 -4.95 26.40 -2.55
CA VAL A 107 -3.96 25.49 -1.94
C VAL A 107 -4.19 25.34 -0.44
N LYS A 108 -4.43 26.45 0.28
CA LYS A 108 -4.72 26.42 1.73
C LYS A 108 -5.94 25.55 2.06
N ASN A 109 -7.01 25.65 1.27
CA ASN A 109 -8.21 24.82 1.45
C ASN A 109 -7.92 23.33 1.22
N HIS A 110 -7.16 22.99 0.18
CA HIS A 110 -6.75 21.59 0.00
C HIS A 110 -5.87 21.10 1.15
N VAL A 111 -4.96 21.92 1.69
CA VAL A 111 -4.17 21.53 2.88
C VAL A 111 -5.05 21.27 4.09
N HIS A 112 -6.07 22.10 4.32
CA HIS A 112 -7.03 21.89 5.40
C HIS A 112 -7.78 20.56 5.24
N ASN A 113 -8.34 20.30 4.06
CA ASN A 113 -9.03 19.05 3.76
C ASN A 113 -8.10 17.85 3.92
N MET A 114 -6.83 17.94 3.50
CA MET A 114 -5.85 16.88 3.70
C MET A 114 -5.56 16.64 5.19
N CYS A 115 -5.44 17.70 5.99
CA CYS A 115 -5.27 17.56 7.44
C CYS A 115 -6.43 16.78 8.07
N ASP A 116 -7.67 17.12 7.72
CA ASP A 116 -8.86 16.45 8.23
C ASP A 116 -8.89 14.97 7.81
N LYS A 117 -8.66 14.69 6.52
CA LYS A 117 -8.68 13.33 5.98
C LYS A 117 -7.56 12.45 6.53
N LEU A 118 -6.39 13.02 6.82
CA LEU A 118 -5.24 12.31 7.38
C LEU A 118 -5.20 12.31 8.92
N LYS A 119 -6.15 13.00 9.56
CA LYS A 119 -6.23 13.20 11.02
C LYS A 119 -4.95 13.79 11.60
N VAL A 120 -4.45 14.86 10.99
CA VAL A 120 -3.28 15.62 11.42
C VAL A 120 -3.63 17.09 11.63
N HIS A 121 -2.87 17.80 12.46
CA HIS A 121 -3.19 19.18 12.83
C HIS A 121 -2.39 20.21 12.06
N ARG A 122 -1.19 19.84 11.60
CA ARG A 122 -0.26 20.77 10.95
C ARG A 122 0.11 20.32 9.55
N ARG A 123 0.31 21.28 8.66
CA ARG A 123 0.78 21.01 7.28
C ARG A 123 2.05 20.18 7.19
N GLY A 124 2.97 20.32 8.16
CA GLY A 124 4.20 19.53 8.22
C GLY A 124 3.95 18.06 8.56
N GLU A 125 2.88 17.79 9.31
CA GLU A 125 2.47 16.44 9.68
C GLU A 125 1.83 15.70 8.50
N VAL A 126 1.23 16.41 7.54
CA VAL A 126 0.69 15.82 6.29
C VAL A 126 1.77 15.02 5.56
N ALA A 127 2.92 15.64 5.29
CA ALA A 127 4.04 14.99 4.59
C ALA A 127 4.60 13.81 5.41
N ALA A 128 4.77 13.99 6.72
CA ALA A 128 5.26 12.93 7.61
C ALA A 128 4.30 11.72 7.66
N ARG A 129 2.99 11.98 7.73
CA ARG A 129 1.93 10.96 7.76
C ARG A 129 1.87 10.18 6.47
N ILE A 130 2.00 10.86 5.34
CA ILE A 130 2.07 10.25 4.01
C ILE A 130 3.29 9.33 3.91
N ARG A 131 4.49 9.78 4.27
CA ARG A 131 5.70 8.93 4.31
C ARG A 131 5.55 7.72 5.24
N ALA A 132 4.83 7.87 6.36
CA ALA A 132 4.54 6.77 7.27
C ALA A 132 3.58 5.73 6.67
N LEU A 133 2.53 6.16 5.96
CA LEU A 133 1.58 5.27 5.28
C LEU A 133 2.23 4.46 4.15
N LEU A 134 3.26 5.03 3.52
CA LEU A 134 3.98 4.44 2.38
C LEU A 134 4.99 3.37 2.81
N ARG A 135 5.58 3.48 4.00
CA ARG A 135 6.46 2.43 4.57
C ARG A 135 5.80 1.06 4.71
N THR A 136 4.47 1.00 4.69
CA THR A 136 3.67 -0.24 4.77
C THR A 136 3.48 -0.98 3.44
N GLY A 137 4.10 -0.54 2.34
CA GLY A 137 4.15 -1.31 1.08
C GLY A 137 4.00 -0.51 -0.23
N ALA A 138 4.08 0.82 -0.20
CA ALA A 138 3.99 1.65 -1.41
C ALA A 138 5.13 2.68 -1.44
N SER A 139 5.81 2.86 -2.57
CA SER A 139 6.82 3.91 -2.71
C SER A 139 6.15 5.26 -2.93
N TRP A 140 6.56 6.29 -2.17
CA TRP A 140 6.23 7.68 -2.51
C TRP A 140 6.84 7.97 -3.88
N PRO A 141 6.09 8.58 -4.82
CA PRO A 141 6.57 8.66 -6.19
C PRO A 141 7.83 9.54 -6.22
N ALA A 142 8.94 9.00 -6.75
CA ALA A 142 10.17 9.77 -6.94
C ALA A 142 9.96 10.90 -7.97
N ARG A 143 8.99 10.72 -8.88
CA ARG A 143 8.58 11.66 -9.93
C ARG A 143 7.29 12.38 -9.54
N ALA A 144 7.17 13.65 -9.91
CA ALA A 144 5.96 14.42 -9.64
C ALA A 144 4.72 13.73 -10.24
N PRO A 145 3.60 13.62 -9.50
CA PRO A 145 2.32 13.29 -10.11
C PRO A 145 2.03 14.34 -11.18
N ASP A 146 1.41 13.92 -12.29
CA ASP A 146 1.13 14.79 -13.43
C ASP A 146 0.55 16.13 -12.96
N THR A 147 1.30 17.21 -13.11
CA THR A 147 0.92 18.55 -12.66
C THR A 147 0.13 19.32 -13.73
N SER A 148 -0.30 18.65 -14.81
CA SER A 148 -1.04 19.28 -15.89
C SER A 148 -2.34 19.92 -15.40
N PRO A 149 -2.67 21.14 -15.86
CA PRO A 149 -3.87 21.86 -15.45
C PRO A 149 -5.19 21.20 -15.89
N ALA A 150 -5.14 20.19 -16.76
CA ALA A 150 -6.30 19.52 -17.36
C ALA A 150 -7.10 18.59 -16.41
N LEU A 151 -6.72 18.44 -15.14
CA LEU A 151 -7.34 17.52 -14.17
C LEU A 151 -8.22 18.23 -13.12
N GLN A 152 -9.03 19.22 -13.53
CA GLN A 152 -9.88 20.04 -12.64
C GLN A 152 -11.22 19.41 -12.20
N ALA A 153 -11.48 18.12 -12.46
CA ALA A 153 -12.71 17.48 -12.01
C ALA A 153 -12.46 16.57 -10.79
N ASN A 154 -12.59 17.15 -9.59
CA ASN A 154 -13.29 16.63 -8.41
C ASN A 154 -12.85 17.36 -7.13
#